data_AF-A0AA95FYG5-F1
#
_entry.id   AF-A0AA95FYG5-F1
#
_cell.length_a   1.000
_cell.length_b   1.000
_cell.length_c   1.000
_cell.angle_alpha   90.00
_cell.angle_beta   90.00
_cell.angle_gamma   90.00
#
_symmetry.space_group_name_H-M   'P 1'
#
loop_
_entity.id
_entity.type
_entity.pdbx_description
1 polymer ?
#
loop_
_entity_poly.entity_id
_entity_poly.type
_entity_poly.pdbx_seq_one_letter_code
_entity_poly.pdbx_strand_id
1 'polypeptide(L)'
;MEQNRMVEFVDQNGHRFQLDASLEVVVDGEVGYLEGNAHTFAGRMHIYVPRLGYDVTRSLSELESISDAARWWIRGFLAGCEPDVYDYLGIDARLGDVEPTDAEYERWRAFNARYRETGDWPALHKRPRLPLVITDEERAELRIQGTPRPWAKAGERVWVAEGATWVEAVPQPQLVDGEIPGSICAERGYPDLLALQSGWTICLDCAEVTPAE
;
A
#
# COMPACT_ATOMS: atom_id res chain seq x y z
N MET A 1 1.86 -26.77 -27.20
CA MET A 1 2.64 -25.53 -27.03
C MET A 1 2.12 -24.56 -28.08
N GLU A 2 1.23 -23.67 -27.68
CA GLU A 2 0.91 -22.49 -28.49
C GLU A 2 2.20 -21.67 -28.62
N GLN A 3 2.50 -21.20 -29.84
CA GLN A 3 3.65 -20.33 -30.08
C GLN A 3 3.37 -18.96 -29.45
N ASN A 4 4.33 -18.40 -28.70
CA ASN A 4 4.28 -17.01 -28.24
C ASN A 4 3.97 -16.08 -29.42
N ARG A 5 2.79 -15.49 -29.40
CA ARG A 5 2.33 -14.59 -30.46
C ARG A 5 2.63 -13.16 -30.03
N MET A 6 3.74 -12.64 -30.50
CA MET A 6 4.06 -11.22 -30.33
C MET A 6 3.13 -10.37 -31.20
N VAL A 7 2.56 -9.31 -30.64
CA VAL A 7 1.73 -8.33 -31.35
C VAL A 7 2.41 -6.98 -31.30
N GLU A 8 2.52 -6.31 -32.45
CA GLU A 8 3.09 -4.97 -32.58
C GLU A 8 2.03 -3.92 -32.22
N PHE A 9 2.42 -2.97 -31.38
CA PHE A 9 1.64 -1.81 -30.99
C PHE A 9 2.41 -0.52 -31.27
N VAL A 10 1.69 0.61 -31.23
CA VAL A 10 2.25 1.96 -31.35
C VAL A 10 1.75 2.76 -30.16
N ASP A 11 2.66 3.30 -29.35
CA ASP A 11 2.30 4.14 -28.21
C ASP A 11 1.79 5.54 -28.67
N GLN A 12 1.29 6.32 -27.73
CA GLN A 12 0.88 7.72 -27.95
C GLN A 12 1.97 8.65 -28.52
N ASN A 13 3.24 8.25 -28.48
CA ASN A 13 4.37 9.00 -29.03
C ASN A 13 4.81 8.51 -30.43
N GLY A 14 4.16 7.47 -30.96
CA GLY A 14 4.52 6.86 -32.24
C GLY A 14 5.62 5.80 -32.15
N HIS A 15 6.04 5.41 -30.95
CA HIS A 15 7.03 4.35 -30.75
C HIS A 15 6.40 2.98 -30.93
N ARG A 16 7.08 2.12 -31.69
CA ARG A 16 6.67 0.74 -31.91
C ARG A 16 7.27 -0.18 -30.88
N PHE A 17 6.48 -1.08 -30.35
CA PHE A 17 6.90 -2.11 -29.41
C PHE A 17 6.07 -3.38 -29.62
N GLN A 18 6.49 -4.47 -29.00
CA GLN A 18 5.82 -5.76 -29.10
C GLN A 18 5.49 -6.32 -27.72
N LEU A 19 4.26 -6.80 -27.55
CA LEU A 19 3.85 -7.52 -26.35
C LEU A 19 3.43 -8.94 -26.69
N ASP A 20 3.58 -9.84 -25.71
CA ASP A 20 3.12 -11.22 -25.82
C ASP A 20 1.59 -11.25 -25.68
N ALA A 21 0.88 -11.56 -26.76
CA ALA A 21 -0.59 -11.63 -26.72
C ALA A 21 -1.13 -12.75 -25.84
N SER A 22 -0.30 -13.70 -25.40
CA SER A 22 -0.73 -14.65 -24.38
C SER A 22 -0.94 -13.99 -23.02
N LEU A 23 -0.36 -12.82 -22.76
CA LEU A 23 -0.49 -12.06 -21.51
C LEU A 23 -1.69 -11.09 -21.51
N GLU A 24 -2.80 -11.50 -22.13
CA GLU A 24 -4.04 -10.73 -22.21
C GLU A 24 -4.78 -10.67 -20.86
N VAL A 25 -5.32 -9.50 -20.55
CA VAL A 25 -6.18 -9.21 -19.40
C VAL A 25 -7.33 -8.29 -19.81
N VAL A 26 -8.39 -8.25 -19.00
CA VAL A 26 -9.46 -7.25 -19.14
C VAL A 26 -9.47 -6.32 -17.94
N VAL A 27 -9.43 -5.02 -18.20
CA VAL A 27 -9.41 -3.94 -17.21
C VAL A 27 -10.35 -2.82 -17.66
N ASP A 28 -11.22 -2.34 -16.77
CA ASP A 28 -12.18 -1.27 -17.04
C ASP A 28 -13.03 -1.53 -18.31
N GLY A 29 -13.43 -2.78 -18.53
CA GLY A 29 -14.17 -3.26 -19.70
C GLY A 29 -13.36 -3.37 -21.00
N GLU A 30 -12.03 -3.16 -20.97
CA GLU A 30 -11.16 -3.13 -22.15
C GLU A 30 -10.12 -4.25 -22.13
N VAL A 31 -9.79 -4.76 -23.32
CA VAL A 31 -8.68 -5.71 -23.49
C VAL A 31 -7.35 -4.96 -23.39
N GLY A 32 -6.46 -5.46 -22.55
CA GLY A 32 -5.09 -4.99 -22.40
C GLY A 32 -4.09 -6.14 -22.32
N TYR A 33 -2.80 -5.80 -22.32
CA TYR A 33 -1.70 -6.76 -22.30
C TYR A 33 -0.70 -6.38 -21.21
N LEU A 34 -0.28 -7.36 -20.40
CA LEU A 34 0.73 -7.12 -19.36
C LEU A 34 2.06 -6.71 -20.00
N GLU A 35 2.55 -5.54 -19.60
CA GLU A 35 3.86 -5.02 -20.01
C GLU A 35 4.92 -5.35 -18.95
N GLY A 36 4.60 -5.18 -17.67
CA GLY A 36 5.56 -5.42 -16.59
C GLY A 36 5.18 -4.79 -15.25
N ASN A 37 6.21 -4.38 -14.51
CA ASN A 37 6.10 -3.85 -13.15
C ASN A 37 5.93 -2.33 -13.12
N ALA A 38 4.93 -1.83 -12.39
CA ALA A 38 4.87 -0.42 -12.05
C ALA A 38 5.90 -0.08 -10.97
N HIS A 39 7.07 0.40 -11.40
CA HIS A 39 8.23 0.65 -10.54
C HIS A 39 7.94 1.43 -9.24
N THR A 40 6.96 2.33 -9.24
CA THR A 40 6.59 3.16 -8.09
C THR A 40 5.52 2.54 -7.19
N PHE A 41 4.91 1.42 -7.59
CA PHE A 41 3.79 0.81 -6.88
C PHE A 41 3.97 -0.71 -6.82
N ALA A 42 4.62 -1.19 -5.75
CA ALA A 42 4.82 -2.61 -5.52
C ALA A 42 3.52 -3.40 -5.68
N GLY A 43 3.58 -4.51 -6.42
CA GLY A 43 2.43 -5.36 -6.70
C GLY A 43 1.47 -4.88 -7.77
N ARG A 44 1.61 -3.64 -8.27
CA ARG A 44 0.84 -3.16 -9.42
C ARG A 44 1.60 -3.42 -10.72
N MET A 45 0.82 -3.71 -11.75
CA MET A 45 1.30 -4.08 -13.08
C MET A 45 1.00 -2.97 -14.07
N HIS A 46 1.91 -2.73 -15.00
CA HIS A 46 1.62 -1.95 -16.21
C HIS A 46 0.89 -2.82 -17.21
N ILE A 47 -0.25 -2.32 -17.69
CA ILE A 47 -1.11 -2.97 -18.68
C ILE A 47 -1.30 -2.01 -19.83
N TYR A 48 -0.76 -2.35 -20.99
CA TYR A 48 -0.99 -1.58 -22.19
C TYR A 48 -2.41 -1.80 -22.69
N VAL A 49 -3.18 -0.72 -22.87
CA VAL A 49 -4.54 -0.78 -23.40
C VAL A 49 -4.56 -0.16 -24.80
N PRO A 50 -4.65 -0.95 -25.88
CA PRO A 50 -4.50 -0.44 -27.25
C PRO A 50 -5.51 0.65 -27.63
N ARG A 51 -6.73 0.60 -27.08
CA ARG A 51 -7.75 1.64 -27.32
C ARG A 51 -7.35 2.99 -26.73
N LEU A 52 -6.63 2.98 -25.60
CA LEU A 52 -6.17 4.19 -24.91
C LEU A 52 -4.84 4.70 -25.50
N GLY A 53 -4.00 3.80 -26.02
CA GLY A 53 -2.68 4.14 -26.57
C GLY A 53 -1.60 4.34 -25.50
N TYR A 54 -1.87 3.94 -24.25
CA TYR A 54 -0.96 4.06 -23.11
C TYR A 54 -1.25 2.98 -22.05
N ASP A 55 -0.34 2.86 -21.08
CA ASP A 55 -0.41 1.90 -19.98
C ASP A 55 -1.24 2.40 -18.80
N VAL A 56 -2.10 1.52 -18.28
CA VAL A 56 -2.74 1.70 -16.98
C VAL A 56 -2.02 0.89 -15.91
N THR A 57 -2.12 1.33 -14.65
CA THR A 57 -1.51 0.65 -13.52
C THR A 57 -2.58 0.02 -12.63
N ARG A 58 -2.56 -1.30 -12.44
CA ARG A 58 -3.59 -2.06 -11.69
C ARG A 58 -2.99 -3.17 -10.82
N SER A 59 -3.65 -3.48 -9.71
CA SER A 59 -3.48 -4.72 -8.96
C SER A 59 -4.25 -5.86 -9.60
N LEU A 60 -4.10 -7.09 -9.06
CA LEU A 60 -4.82 -8.26 -9.56
C LEU A 60 -6.33 -8.18 -9.25
N SER A 61 -6.73 -7.59 -8.12
CA SER A 61 -8.14 -7.45 -7.71
C SER A 61 -8.92 -6.50 -8.61
N GLU A 62 -8.24 -5.62 -9.34
CA GLU A 62 -8.82 -4.69 -10.30
C GLU A 62 -9.00 -5.31 -11.72
N LEU A 63 -8.59 -6.57 -11.94
CA LEU A 63 -8.74 -7.23 -13.23
C LEU A 63 -10.07 -7.98 -13.33
N GLU A 64 -10.79 -7.77 -14.43
CA GLU A 64 -12.09 -8.41 -14.68
C GLU A 64 -11.93 -9.83 -15.23
N SER A 65 -10.89 -10.04 -16.04
CA SER A 65 -10.53 -11.35 -16.56
C SER A 65 -9.05 -11.44 -16.89
N ILE A 66 -8.50 -12.65 -16.82
CA ILE A 66 -7.09 -12.94 -17.08
C ILE A 66 -6.97 -14.19 -17.93
N SER A 67 -6.09 -14.16 -18.94
CA SER A 67 -5.73 -15.35 -19.68
C SER A 67 -4.98 -16.35 -18.77
N ASP A 68 -4.83 -17.60 -19.23
CA ASP A 68 -4.08 -18.60 -18.47
C ASP A 68 -2.58 -18.26 -18.36
N ALA A 69 -1.96 -17.74 -19.42
CA ALA A 69 -0.56 -17.34 -19.36
C ALA A 69 -0.36 -16.10 -18.48
N ALA A 70 -1.26 -15.11 -18.56
CA ALA A 70 -1.27 -13.96 -17.67
C ALA A 70 -1.40 -14.41 -16.20
N ARG A 71 -2.30 -15.34 -15.88
CA ARG A 71 -2.47 -15.87 -14.52
C ARG A 71 -1.16 -16.40 -13.92
N TRP A 72 -0.41 -17.20 -14.68
CA TRP A 72 0.87 -17.75 -14.20
C TRP A 72 1.95 -16.68 -14.08
N TRP A 73 1.99 -15.75 -15.03
CA TRP A 73 2.89 -14.60 -14.97
C TRP A 73 2.63 -13.76 -13.72
N ILE A 74 1.37 -13.37 -13.48
CA ILE A 74 0.96 -12.53 -12.34
C ILE A 74 1.30 -13.23 -11.03
N ARG A 75 1.06 -14.55 -10.93
CA ARG A 75 1.41 -15.32 -9.73
C ARG A 75 2.90 -15.27 -9.41
N GLY A 76 3.76 -15.42 -10.43
CA GLY A 76 5.21 -15.31 -10.27
C GLY A 76 5.64 -13.89 -9.92
N PHE A 77 5.05 -12.90 -10.60
CA PHE A 77 5.28 -11.48 -10.36
C PHE A 77 4.96 -11.07 -8.91
N LEU A 78 3.76 -11.39 -8.41
CA LEU A 78 3.35 -11.05 -7.05
C LEU A 78 4.22 -11.73 -5.99
N ALA A 79 4.58 -13.00 -6.19
CA ALA A 79 5.50 -13.70 -5.28
C ALA A 79 6.89 -13.03 -5.22
N GLY A 80 7.39 -12.53 -6.35
CA GLY A 80 8.65 -11.79 -6.41
C GLY A 80 8.58 -10.36 -5.84
N CYS A 81 7.37 -9.83 -5.65
CA CYS A 81 7.15 -8.49 -5.11
C CYS A 81 6.81 -8.51 -3.61
N GLU A 82 6.70 -9.66 -2.94
CA GLU A 82 6.36 -9.73 -1.52
C GLU A 82 7.29 -8.88 -0.66
N PRO A 83 6.76 -8.12 0.32
CA PRO A 83 7.62 -7.42 1.27
C PRO A 83 8.29 -8.45 2.17
N ASP A 84 9.51 -8.13 2.62
CA ASP A 84 10.09 -8.89 3.72
C ASP A 84 9.35 -8.58 5.04
N VAL A 85 9.68 -9.33 6.09
CA VAL A 85 9.04 -9.17 7.40
C VAL A 85 9.36 -7.80 8.03
N TYR A 86 10.52 -7.21 7.74
CA TYR A 86 10.94 -5.93 8.30
C TYR A 86 10.19 -4.77 7.62
N ASP A 87 10.06 -4.82 6.29
CA ASP A 87 9.23 -3.90 5.51
C ASP A 87 7.78 -3.94 5.99
N TYR A 88 7.21 -5.14 6.15
CA TYR A 88 5.84 -5.33 6.64
C TYR A 88 5.64 -4.74 8.05
N LEU A 89 6.57 -4.98 8.97
CA LEU A 89 6.49 -4.47 10.34
C LEU A 89 6.88 -3.00 10.46
N GLY A 90 7.38 -2.39 9.38
CA GLY A 90 7.89 -1.02 9.37
C GLY A 90 9.14 -0.84 10.22
N ILE A 91 9.99 -1.86 10.31
CA ILE A 91 11.22 -1.83 11.11
C ILE A 91 12.48 -1.90 10.21
N ASP A 92 13.62 -1.45 10.72
CA ASP A 92 14.90 -1.44 10.00
C ASP A 92 15.90 -2.37 10.73
N ALA A 93 16.09 -3.57 10.17
CA ALA A 93 17.04 -4.55 10.70
C ALA A 93 18.45 -3.98 10.92
N ARG A 94 18.87 -2.96 10.17
CA ARG A 94 20.21 -2.36 10.28
C ARG A 94 20.36 -1.44 11.48
N LEU A 95 19.26 -0.94 12.03
CA LEU A 95 19.26 -0.09 13.22
C LEU A 95 19.28 -0.89 14.53
N GLY A 96 19.49 -2.21 14.45
CA GLY A 96 19.53 -3.08 15.62
C GLY A 96 18.16 -3.26 16.26
N ASP A 97 17.11 -3.23 15.44
CA ASP A 97 15.75 -3.46 15.91
C ASP A 97 15.56 -4.85 16.49
N VAL A 98 14.50 -4.98 17.28
CA VAL A 98 14.07 -6.25 17.86
C VAL A 98 13.72 -7.22 16.73
N GLU A 99 14.26 -8.43 16.81
CA GLU A 99 13.89 -9.55 15.94
C GLU A 99 12.37 -9.77 15.94
N PRO A 100 11.74 -9.96 14.76
CA PRO A 100 10.32 -10.26 14.68
C PRO A 100 9.94 -11.48 15.52
N THR A 101 8.85 -11.35 16.27
CA THR A 101 8.27 -12.45 17.06
C THR A 101 7.58 -13.48 16.16
N ASP A 102 7.37 -14.71 16.65
CA ASP A 102 6.65 -15.75 15.92
C ASP A 102 5.24 -15.28 15.50
N ALA A 103 4.55 -14.55 16.38
CA ALA A 103 3.24 -13.97 16.09
C ALA A 103 3.30 -12.88 15.00
N GLU A 104 4.39 -12.12 14.90
CA GLU A 104 4.61 -11.17 13.79
C GLU A 104 4.88 -11.89 12.48
N TYR A 105 5.68 -12.96 12.50
CA TYR A 105 5.90 -13.81 11.33
C TYR A 105 4.62 -14.46 10.83
N GLU A 106 3.74 -14.92 11.72
CA GLU A 106 2.43 -15.46 11.35
C GLU A 106 1.56 -14.41 10.65
N ARG A 107 1.52 -13.17 11.18
CA ARG A 107 0.79 -12.08 10.54
C ARG A 107 1.36 -11.73 9.17
N TRP A 108 2.69 -11.60 9.06
CA TRP A 108 3.37 -11.36 7.79
C TRP A 108 3.07 -12.46 6.75
N ARG A 109 3.10 -13.75 7.13
CA ARG A 109 2.72 -14.84 6.23
C ARG A 109 1.27 -14.76 5.78
N ALA A 110 0.36 -14.44 6.69
CA ALA A 110 -1.05 -14.25 6.36
C ALA A 110 -1.26 -13.04 5.44
N PHE A 111 -0.51 -11.97 5.66
CA PHE A 111 -0.47 -10.79 4.80
C PHE A 111 0.00 -11.16 3.38
N ASN A 112 1.16 -11.81 3.22
CA ASN A 112 1.67 -12.22 1.91
C ASN A 112 0.72 -13.18 1.19
N ALA A 113 -0.01 -14.03 1.92
CA ALA A 113 -1.02 -14.89 1.34
C ALA A 113 -2.18 -14.08 0.72
N ARG A 114 -2.74 -13.09 1.43
CA ARG A 114 -3.78 -12.20 0.90
C ARG A 114 -3.27 -11.35 -0.26
N TYR A 115 -2.05 -10.84 -0.12
CA TYR A 115 -1.41 -10.06 -1.17
C TYR A 115 -1.24 -10.88 -2.46
N ARG A 116 -0.84 -12.15 -2.39
CA ARG A 116 -0.78 -13.02 -3.58
C ARG A 116 -2.13 -13.27 -4.25
N GLU A 117 -3.22 -13.19 -3.51
CA GLU A 117 -4.58 -13.40 -4.03
C GLU A 117 -5.15 -12.15 -4.72
N THR A 118 -4.70 -10.96 -4.32
CA THR A 118 -5.31 -9.67 -4.70
C THR A 118 -4.36 -8.73 -5.42
N GLY A 119 -3.05 -8.87 -5.25
CA GLY A 119 -2.06 -7.87 -5.66
C GLY A 119 -2.21 -6.52 -4.93
N ASP A 120 -3.06 -6.45 -3.90
CA ASP A 120 -3.32 -5.20 -3.19
C ASP A 120 -2.24 -4.95 -2.17
N TRP A 121 -1.51 -3.86 -2.39
CA TRP A 121 -0.43 -3.41 -1.52
C TRP A 121 -0.92 -2.28 -0.63
N PRO A 122 -1.32 -2.54 0.63
CA PRO A 122 -1.58 -1.45 1.55
C PRO A 122 -0.29 -0.69 1.86
N ALA A 123 -0.42 0.58 2.22
CA ALA A 123 0.71 1.38 2.64
C ALA A 123 1.42 0.71 3.84
N LEU A 124 2.70 0.35 3.63
CA LEU A 124 3.57 -0.22 4.66
C LEU A 124 4.28 0.93 5.38
N HIS A 125 3.61 1.49 6.38
CA HIS A 125 4.15 2.59 7.16
C HIS A 125 5.27 2.11 8.10
N LYS A 126 6.22 3.01 8.36
CA LYS A 126 7.27 2.78 9.36
C LYS A 126 6.66 2.73 10.76
N ARG A 127 7.09 1.77 11.57
CA ARG A 127 6.74 1.66 12.99
C ARG A 127 7.22 2.93 13.70
N PRO A 128 6.36 3.61 14.46
CA PRO A 128 6.75 4.84 15.11
C PRO A 128 7.78 4.57 16.23
N ARG A 129 8.79 5.43 16.32
CA ARG A 129 9.89 5.32 17.31
C ARG A 129 10.27 6.61 17.97
N LEU A 130 10.18 7.70 17.22
CA LEU A 130 10.48 9.00 17.76
C LEU A 130 9.33 9.40 18.71
N PRO A 131 9.64 10.11 19.81
CA PRO A 131 8.60 10.71 20.62
C PRO A 131 7.73 11.62 19.74
N LEU A 132 6.41 11.52 19.91
CA LEU A 132 5.48 12.45 19.29
C LEU A 132 5.40 13.70 20.15
N VAL A 133 5.79 14.84 19.58
CA VAL A 133 5.67 16.14 20.22
C VAL A 133 4.73 17.00 19.38
N ILE A 134 3.64 17.45 20.01
CA ILE A 134 2.65 18.35 19.42
C ILE A 134 2.60 19.60 20.31
N THR A 135 2.92 20.77 19.75
CA THR A 135 2.87 22.04 20.48
C THR A 135 1.43 22.44 20.79
N ASP A 136 1.25 23.44 21.66
CA ASP A 136 -0.10 23.94 21.96
C ASP A 136 -0.74 24.61 20.74
N GLU A 137 0.06 25.28 19.90
CA GLU A 137 -0.40 25.85 18.63
C GLU A 137 -0.85 24.75 17.66
N GLU A 138 -0.04 23.72 17.44
CA GLU A 138 -0.38 22.59 16.56
C GLU A 138 -1.62 21.84 17.08
N ARG A 139 -1.74 21.69 18.41
CA ARG A 139 -2.90 21.06 19.04
C ARG A 139 -4.19 21.85 18.82
N ALA A 140 -4.10 23.18 18.76
CA ALA A 140 -5.25 24.05 18.51
C ALA A 140 -5.81 23.92 17.08
N GLU A 141 -5.02 23.38 16.14
CA GLU A 141 -5.46 23.14 14.76
C GLU A 141 -6.23 21.81 14.60
N LEU A 142 -6.09 20.87 15.55
CA LEU A 142 -6.75 19.57 15.49
C LEU A 142 -8.27 19.73 15.61
N ARG A 143 -9.01 19.08 14.70
CA ARG A 143 -10.48 19.12 14.61
C ARG A 143 -11.14 17.92 15.28
N ILE A 144 -10.49 17.36 16.29
CA ILE A 144 -10.90 16.13 16.96
C ILE A 144 -11.68 16.49 18.21
N GLN A 145 -12.81 15.81 18.41
CA GLN A 145 -13.59 15.99 19.63
C GLN A 145 -12.90 15.30 20.82
N GLY A 146 -12.69 16.05 21.91
CA GLY A 146 -12.07 15.55 23.13
C GLY A 146 -10.55 15.61 23.12
N THR A 147 -9.90 14.83 23.99
CA THR A 147 -8.43 14.75 24.02
C THR A 147 -7.97 13.87 22.86
N PRO A 148 -7.23 14.41 21.87
CA PRO A 148 -6.75 13.62 20.76
C PRO A 148 -5.84 12.51 21.29
N ARG A 149 -6.03 11.30 20.75
CA ARG A 149 -5.14 10.16 20.97
C ARG A 149 -4.45 9.85 19.65
N PRO A 150 -3.30 10.50 19.38
CA PRO A 150 -2.56 10.21 18.16
C PRO A 150 -2.22 8.74 18.07
N TRP A 151 -2.31 8.23 16.85
CA TRP A 151 -2.11 6.83 16.56
C TRP A 151 -1.37 6.67 15.24
N ALA A 152 -0.66 5.57 15.07
CA ALA A 152 0.00 5.22 13.82
C ALA A 152 -0.31 3.77 13.47
N LYS A 153 -0.25 3.44 12.18
CA LYS A 153 -0.41 2.06 11.70
C LYS A 153 0.96 1.50 11.34
N ALA A 154 1.26 0.26 11.72
CA ALA A 154 2.42 -0.49 11.21
C ALA A 154 2.21 -2.00 11.42
N GLY A 155 2.52 -2.82 10.41
CA GLY A 155 2.38 -4.28 10.49
C GLY A 155 0.97 -4.77 10.82
N GLU A 156 -0.04 -4.12 10.25
CA GLU A 156 -1.48 -4.34 10.51
C GLU A 156 -1.91 -4.12 11.97
N ARG A 157 -1.14 -3.31 12.71
CA ARG A 157 -1.43 -2.94 14.09
C ARG A 157 -1.52 -1.44 14.25
N VAL A 158 -2.36 -1.01 15.18
CA VAL A 158 -2.43 0.36 15.66
C VAL A 158 -1.51 0.53 16.86
N TRP A 159 -0.70 1.57 16.79
CA TRP A 159 0.21 2.05 17.83
C TRP A 159 -0.33 3.36 18.37
N VAL A 160 -0.25 3.56 19.68
CA VAL A 160 -0.66 4.81 20.34
C VAL A 160 0.51 5.40 21.12
N ALA A 161 0.56 6.73 21.14
CA ALA A 161 1.56 7.43 21.93
C ALA A 161 1.25 7.31 23.42
N GLU A 162 2.22 6.83 24.20
CA GLU A 162 2.18 6.77 25.66
C GLU A 162 3.41 7.51 26.21
N GLY A 163 3.21 8.77 26.58
CA GLY A 163 4.31 9.68 26.94
C GLY A 163 5.28 9.89 25.78
N ALA A 164 6.55 9.54 26.00
CA ALA A 164 7.60 9.62 24.98
C ALA A 164 7.78 8.32 24.18
N THR A 165 6.91 7.33 24.39
CA THR A 165 7.02 6.00 23.78
C THR A 165 5.78 5.67 22.96
N TRP A 166 5.89 4.61 22.16
CA TRP A 166 4.78 4.05 21.39
C TRP A 166 4.51 2.63 21.85
N VAL A 167 3.23 2.33 22.07
CA VAL A 167 2.77 1.01 22.49
C VAL A 167 1.68 0.51 21.54
N GLU A 168 1.63 -0.80 21.32
CA GLU A 168 0.54 -1.41 20.58
C GLU A 168 -0.78 -1.18 21.33
N ALA A 169 -1.82 -0.70 20.64
CA ALA A 169 -3.10 -0.40 21.24
C ALA A 169 -3.78 -1.65 21.81
N VAL A 170 -4.30 -1.57 23.03
CA VAL A 170 -5.09 -2.65 23.65
C VAL A 170 -6.40 -2.06 24.20
N PRO A 171 -7.57 -2.46 23.66
CA PRO A 171 -7.77 -3.36 22.52
C PRO A 171 -7.30 -2.73 21.19
N GLN A 172 -6.98 -3.58 20.20
CA GLN A 172 -6.74 -3.13 18.83
C GLN A 172 -8.06 -2.58 18.26
N PRO A 173 -8.10 -1.32 17.78
CA PRO A 173 -9.29 -0.79 17.14
C PRO A 173 -9.54 -1.50 15.81
N GLN A 174 -10.81 -1.61 15.43
CA GLN A 174 -11.17 -2.10 14.11
C GLN A 174 -10.92 -1.00 13.08
N LEU A 175 -10.09 -1.29 12.08
CA LEU A 175 -9.91 -0.44 10.90
C LEU A 175 -10.80 -0.95 9.76
N VAL A 176 -11.35 -0.04 8.96
CA VAL A 176 -12.06 -0.33 7.71
C VAL A 176 -11.29 0.36 6.60
N ASP A 177 -10.84 -0.42 5.61
CA ASP A 177 -9.98 0.06 4.51
C ASP A 177 -8.72 0.82 4.96
N GLY A 178 -8.25 0.49 6.17
CA GLY A 178 -7.07 1.09 6.77
C GLY A 178 -7.34 2.31 7.64
N GLU A 179 -8.58 2.78 7.75
CA GLU A 179 -8.97 3.98 8.47
C GLU A 179 -9.80 3.67 9.73
N ILE A 180 -9.83 4.59 10.69
CA ILE A 180 -10.75 4.52 11.83
C ILE A 180 -12.17 4.88 11.35
N PRO A 181 -13.16 3.99 11.48
CA PRO A 181 -14.53 4.25 11.05
C PRO A 181 -15.15 5.47 11.74
N GLY A 182 -15.88 6.27 10.96
CA GLY A 182 -16.59 7.46 11.46
C GLY A 182 -15.71 8.69 11.67
N SER A 183 -14.45 8.65 11.22
CA SER A 183 -13.62 9.86 11.13
C SER A 183 -14.00 10.69 9.89
N ILE A 184 -13.85 12.01 9.98
CA ILE A 184 -14.18 12.92 8.87
C ILE A 184 -13.30 12.63 7.64
N CYS A 185 -12.03 12.29 7.83
CA CYS A 185 -11.14 11.94 6.73
C CYS A 185 -11.61 10.68 5.99
N ALA A 186 -12.13 9.68 6.70
CA ALA A 186 -12.66 8.47 6.10
C ALA A 186 -13.92 8.74 5.27
N GLU A 187 -14.83 9.57 5.77
CA GLU A 187 -16.02 9.98 5.00
C GLU A 187 -15.66 10.81 3.76
N ARG A 188 -14.60 11.62 3.85
CA ARG A 188 -14.13 12.48 2.77
C ARG A 188 -13.25 11.74 1.74
N GLY A 189 -12.67 10.61 2.11
CA GLY A 189 -11.76 9.82 1.28
C GLY A 189 -10.35 10.41 1.12
N TYR A 190 -9.97 11.39 1.95
CA TYR A 190 -8.60 11.91 2.01
C TYR A 190 -8.32 12.60 3.35
N PRO A 191 -7.08 12.50 3.88
CA PRO A 191 -6.69 13.15 5.12
C PRO A 191 -6.39 14.65 4.90
N ASP A 192 -6.67 15.48 5.91
CA ASP A 192 -6.19 16.86 6.00
C ASP A 192 -4.97 16.85 6.92
N LEU A 193 -3.79 17.15 6.38
CA LEU A 193 -2.51 16.85 7.01
C LEU A 193 -1.82 18.12 7.51
N LEU A 194 -1.34 18.08 8.75
CA LEU A 194 -0.48 19.08 9.34
C LEU A 194 0.92 18.49 9.54
N ALA A 195 1.93 19.13 8.96
CA ALA A 195 3.33 18.83 9.23
C ALA A 195 3.70 19.42 10.60
N LEU A 196 4.06 18.56 11.54
CA LEU A 196 4.49 18.93 12.89
C LEU A 196 5.97 19.31 12.89
N GLN A 197 6.33 20.24 13.75
CA GLN A 197 7.72 20.67 13.97
C GLN A 197 8.62 19.51 14.42
N SER A 198 8.03 18.48 15.01
CA SER A 198 8.72 17.26 15.46
C SER A 198 9.07 16.29 14.33
N GLY A 199 8.81 16.63 13.07
CA GLY A 199 9.09 15.76 11.92
C GLY A 199 8.04 14.67 11.70
N TRP A 200 6.86 14.84 12.28
CA TRP A 200 5.69 14.00 12.06
C TRP A 200 4.71 14.72 11.13
N THR A 201 3.85 13.96 10.48
CA THR A 201 2.65 14.49 9.85
C THR A 201 1.45 13.92 10.60
N ILE A 202 0.46 14.75 10.92
CA ILE A 202 -0.76 14.34 11.62
C ILE A 202 -2.00 14.69 10.80
N CYS A 203 -2.96 13.77 10.75
CA CYS A 203 -4.29 14.08 10.23
C CYS A 203 -5.08 14.91 11.24
N LEU A 204 -5.55 16.08 10.81
CA LEU A 204 -6.34 17.01 11.63
C LEU A 204 -7.69 16.42 12.08
N ASP A 205 -8.19 15.41 11.36
CA ASP A 205 -9.54 14.86 11.55
C ASP A 205 -9.56 13.55 12.36
N CYS A 206 -8.51 12.71 12.28
CA CYS A 206 -8.45 11.42 12.98
C CYS A 206 -7.21 11.23 13.88
N ALA A 207 -6.27 12.17 13.88
CA ALA A 207 -4.97 12.08 14.54
C ALA A 207 -4.13 10.85 14.17
N GLU A 208 -4.35 10.27 12.98
CA GLU A 208 -3.35 9.38 12.40
C GLU A 208 -2.05 10.17 12.20
N VAL A 209 -0.94 9.60 12.64
CA VAL A 209 0.39 10.17 12.40
C VAL A 209 1.24 9.25 11.56
N THR A 210 1.99 9.86 10.66
CA THR A 210 3.05 9.21 9.90
C THR A 210 4.37 9.97 10.14
N PRO A 211 5.52 9.29 10.19
CA PRO A 211 6.79 9.98 10.10
C PRO A 211 6.82 10.80 8.81
N ALA A 212 7.41 12.00 8.82
CA ALA A 212 7.71 12.69 7.58
C ALA A 212 8.65 11.82 6.73
N GLU A 213 8.37 11.74 5.42
CA GLU A 213 9.22 11.04 4.45
C GLU A 213 10.63 11.62 4.35
#